data_AF-A0A6J4I4A9-F1
#
_entry.id   AF-A0A6J4I4A9-F1
#
_cell.length_a   1.000
_cell.length_b   1.000
_cell.length_c   1.000
_cell.angle_alpha   90.00
_cell.angle_beta   90.00
_cell.angle_gamma   90.00
#
_symmetry.space_group_name_H-M   'P 1'
#
loop_
_entity.id
_entity.type
_entity.pdbx_description
1 polymer ?
#
loop_
_entity_poly.entity_id
_entity_poly.type
_entity_poly.pdbx_seq_one_letter_code
_entity_poly.pdbx_strand_id
1 'polypeptide(L)'
;MQAASGPVQGVGRRPAPAADPAAVAFNALPRIDQKVLRRTVRMGRPLATTEEARMAVAFARFQRSQPWYKLFWVLFMPGAVVSMVVASTLHLAMVGVVLAVAAQGAWAWISLRRVERVNRNLLTDAA
;
A
#
# COMPACT_ATOMS: atom_id res chain seq x y z
N MET A 1 -17.49 -20.32 52.16
CA MET A 1 -17.80 -19.57 50.92
C MET A 1 -16.55 -19.59 50.04
N GLN A 2 -16.47 -20.52 49.09
CA GLN A 2 -15.38 -20.61 48.09
C GLN A 2 -15.88 -19.98 46.79
N ALA A 3 -15.22 -18.91 46.36
CA ALA A 3 -15.47 -18.30 45.05
C ALA A 3 -14.73 -19.13 43.98
N ALA A 4 -15.50 -19.70 43.06
CA ALA A 4 -14.98 -20.41 41.89
C ALA A 4 -14.45 -19.39 40.87
N SER A 5 -13.13 -19.24 40.81
CA SER A 5 -12.42 -18.50 39.76
C SER A 5 -12.34 -19.38 38.50
N GLY A 6 -13.35 -19.30 37.63
CA GLY A 6 -13.31 -19.91 36.30
C GLY A 6 -12.26 -19.23 35.41
N PRO A 7 -11.59 -19.96 34.50
CA PRO A 7 -10.66 -19.37 33.55
C PRO A 7 -11.43 -18.47 32.58
N VAL A 8 -11.02 -17.20 32.50
CA VAL A 8 -11.49 -16.26 31.48
C VAL A 8 -11.12 -16.84 30.12
N GLN A 9 -12.08 -17.46 29.44
CA GLN A 9 -11.92 -17.91 28.06
C GLN A 9 -11.56 -16.69 27.22
N GLY A 10 -10.32 -16.71 26.72
CA GLY A 10 -9.77 -15.63 25.91
C GLY A 10 -10.70 -15.31 24.76
N VAL A 11 -11.15 -14.06 24.73
CA VAL A 11 -11.81 -13.43 23.58
C VAL A 11 -11.07 -13.87 22.33
N GLY A 12 -11.77 -14.62 21.47
CA GLY A 12 -11.22 -15.29 20.30
C GLY A 12 -10.23 -14.40 19.57
N ARG A 13 -8.94 -14.71 19.74
CA ARG A 13 -7.87 -14.05 19.02
C ARG A 13 -8.10 -14.40 17.56
N ARG A 14 -8.67 -13.47 16.80
CA ARG A 14 -8.85 -13.58 15.34
C ARG A 14 -7.53 -14.15 14.81
N PRO A 15 -7.55 -15.26 14.04
CA PRO A 15 -6.32 -15.78 13.46
C PRO A 15 -5.67 -14.60 12.73
N ALA A 16 -4.42 -14.30 13.11
CA ALA A 16 -3.67 -13.28 12.41
C ALA A 16 -3.75 -13.63 10.91
N PRO A 17 -4.14 -12.67 10.04
CA PRO A 17 -4.24 -12.96 8.62
C PRO A 17 -2.91 -13.59 8.21
N ALA A 18 -2.98 -14.77 7.56
CA ALA A 18 -1.79 -15.49 7.11
C ALA A 18 -0.84 -14.50 6.47
N ALA A 19 0.34 -14.34 7.06
CA ALA A 19 1.30 -13.34 6.60
C ALA A 19 1.59 -13.65 5.14
N ASP A 20 1.30 -12.68 4.26
CA ASP A 20 1.57 -12.81 2.83
C ASP A 20 3.03 -13.27 2.66
N PRO A 21 3.33 -14.40 2.00
CA PRO A 21 4.70 -14.87 1.84
C PRO A 21 5.61 -13.79 1.23
N ALA A 22 5.05 -12.87 0.43
CA ALA A 22 5.74 -11.69 -0.05
C ALA A 22 6.14 -10.70 1.06
N ALA A 23 5.26 -10.48 2.03
CA ALA A 23 5.53 -9.62 3.18
C ALA A 23 6.56 -10.25 4.11
N VAL A 24 6.54 -11.58 4.28
CA VAL A 24 7.56 -12.32 5.04
C VAL A 24 8.93 -12.19 4.36
N ALA A 25 9.01 -12.43 3.05
CA ALA A 25 10.23 -12.25 2.27
C ALA A 25 10.74 -10.81 2.31
N PHE A 26 9.85 -9.82 2.16
CA PHE A 26 10.22 -8.40 2.28
C PHE A 26 10.74 -8.05 3.68
N ASN A 27 10.11 -8.56 4.74
CA ASN A 27 10.52 -8.27 6.12
C ASN A 27 11.83 -8.96 6.51
N ALA A 28 12.20 -10.04 5.80
CA ALA A 28 13.47 -10.72 5.99
C ALA A 28 14.67 -9.92 5.42
N LEU A 29 14.43 -8.92 4.56
CA LEU A 29 15.51 -8.12 3.99
C LEU A 29 16.19 -7.20 5.01
N PRO A 30 17.47 -6.86 4.80
CA PRO A 30 18.12 -5.76 5.50
C PRO A 30 17.32 -4.45 5.37
N ARG A 31 17.28 -3.63 6.44
CA ARG A 31 16.49 -2.39 6.46
C ARG A 31 16.87 -1.39 5.36
N ILE A 32 18.12 -1.41 4.90
CA ILE A 32 18.60 -0.56 3.81
C ILE A 32 17.93 -0.99 2.51
N ASP A 33 17.95 -2.29 2.20
CA ASP A 33 17.37 -2.84 0.98
C ASP A 33 15.86 -2.68 0.95
N GLN A 34 15.20 -2.80 2.11
CA GLN A 34 13.79 -2.46 2.25
C GLN A 34 13.50 -1.00 1.87
N LYS A 35 14.34 -0.04 2.29
CA LYS A 35 14.18 1.38 1.95
C LYS A 35 14.42 1.62 0.47
N VAL A 36 15.47 1.03 -0.10
CA VAL A 36 15.79 1.13 -1.53
C VAL A 36 14.64 0.59 -2.35
N LEU A 37 14.17 -0.62 -2.05
CA LEU A 37 13.07 -1.27 -2.77
C LEU A 37 11.77 -0.45 -2.67
N ARG A 38 11.42 0.07 -1.50
CA ARG A 38 10.27 0.97 -1.32
C ARG A 38 10.40 2.23 -2.17
N ARG A 39 11.59 2.82 -2.22
CA ARG A 39 11.88 4.02 -3.01
C ARG A 39 11.74 3.71 -4.51
N THR A 40 12.28 2.59 -4.96
CA THR A 40 12.22 2.18 -6.38
C THR A 40 10.80 1.86 -6.82
N VAL A 41 10.03 1.16 -5.98
CA VAL A 41 8.60 0.89 -6.22
C VAL A 41 7.81 2.20 -6.34
N ARG A 42 8.06 3.18 -5.46
CA ARG A 42 7.43 4.51 -5.52
C ARG A 42 7.81 5.32 -6.76
N MET A 43 9.05 5.19 -7.23
CA MET A 43 9.50 5.85 -8.47
C MET A 43 8.94 5.16 -9.72
N GLY A 44 8.52 3.89 -9.63
CA GLY A 44 8.05 3.13 -10.79
C GLY A 44 9.14 2.88 -11.84
N ARG A 45 10.40 2.79 -11.41
CA ARG A 45 11.57 2.55 -12.27
C ARG A 45 11.75 1.04 -12.51
N PRO A 46 12.24 0.60 -13.69
CA PRO A 46 12.64 -0.79 -13.90
C PRO A 46 13.78 -1.15 -12.95
N LEU A 47 13.72 -2.37 -12.42
CA LEU A 47 14.73 -2.94 -11.54
C LEU A 47 15.86 -3.58 -12.36
N ALA A 48 17.00 -3.82 -11.72
CA ALA A 48 18.17 -4.35 -12.41
C ALA A 48 18.15 -5.87 -12.49
N THR A 49 17.54 -6.54 -11.50
CA THR A 49 17.53 -8.00 -11.41
C THR A 49 16.10 -8.56 -11.36
N THR A 50 15.96 -9.79 -11.83
CA THR A 50 14.71 -10.55 -11.77
C THR A 50 14.23 -10.76 -10.33
N GLU A 51 15.14 -11.04 -9.40
CA GLU A 51 14.80 -11.26 -7.99
C GLU A 51 14.20 -10.00 -7.36
N GLU A 52 14.84 -8.85 -7.57
CA GLU A 52 14.30 -7.56 -7.14
C GLU A 52 12.93 -7.27 -7.78
N ALA A 53 12.79 -7.54 -9.09
CA ALA A 53 11.53 -7.36 -9.80
C ALA A 53 10.40 -8.21 -9.21
N ARG A 54 10.65 -9.48 -8.88
CA ARG A 54 9.67 -10.36 -8.22
C ARG A 54 9.28 -9.80 -6.86
N MET A 55 10.25 -9.40 -6.05
CA MET A 55 9.99 -8.85 -4.72
C MET A 55 9.25 -7.51 -4.76
N ALA A 56 9.57 -6.64 -5.71
CA ALA A 56 8.89 -5.37 -5.89
C ALA A 56 7.42 -5.55 -6.32
N VAL A 57 7.15 -6.49 -7.22
CA VAL A 57 5.77 -6.83 -7.62
C VAL A 57 5.01 -7.45 -6.45
N ALA A 58 5.65 -8.35 -5.71
CA ALA A 58 5.05 -8.99 -4.54
C ALA A 58 4.72 -7.95 -3.45
N PHE A 59 5.64 -7.04 -3.15
CA PHE A 59 5.42 -5.92 -2.23
C PHE A 59 4.31 -4.97 -2.73
N ALA A 60 4.28 -4.65 -4.03
CA ALA A 60 3.25 -3.78 -4.59
C ALA A 60 1.86 -4.42 -4.55
N ARG A 61 1.76 -5.75 -4.72
CA ARG A 61 0.52 -6.52 -4.55
C ARG A 61 0.10 -6.56 -3.08
N PHE A 62 1.03 -6.79 -2.17
CA PHE A 62 0.78 -6.75 -0.72
C PHE A 62 0.26 -5.39 -0.25
N GLN A 63 0.90 -4.29 -0.68
CA GLN A 63 0.43 -2.93 -0.38
C GLN A 63 -1.01 -2.69 -0.87
N ARG A 64 -1.34 -3.20 -2.07
CA ARG A 64 -2.69 -3.08 -2.66
C ARG A 64 -3.72 -3.98 -1.98
N SER A 65 -3.32 -5.11 -1.41
CA SER A 65 -4.22 -6.04 -0.72
C SER A 65 -4.60 -5.59 0.69
N GLN A 66 -3.84 -4.65 1.27
CA GLN A 66 -4.11 -4.14 2.62
C GLN A 66 -5.52 -3.54 2.75
N PRO A 67 -6.28 -3.90 3.79
CA PRO A 67 -7.62 -3.36 4.02
C PRO A 67 -7.57 -1.84 4.25
N TRP A 68 -6.51 -1.33 4.88
CA TRP A 68 -6.31 0.11 5.07
C TRP A 68 -6.11 0.86 3.76
N TYR A 69 -5.46 0.26 2.76
CA TYR A 69 -5.31 0.88 1.44
C TYR A 69 -6.65 1.04 0.73
N LYS A 70 -7.52 0.03 0.82
CA LYS A 70 -8.89 0.11 0.27
C LYS A 70 -9.72 1.15 1.02
N LEU A 71 -9.66 1.13 2.35
CA LEU A 71 -10.39 2.08 3.19
C LEU A 71 -9.94 3.53 2.93
N PHE A 72 -8.63 3.75 2.75
CA PHE A 72 -8.09 5.05 2.37
C PHE A 72 -8.78 5.58 1.12
N TRP A 73 -8.84 4.81 0.03
CA TRP A 73 -9.47 5.26 -1.22
C TRP A 73 -10.98 5.45 -1.11
N VAL A 74 -11.66 4.59 -0.34
CA VAL A 74 -13.10 4.69 -0.09
C VAL A 74 -13.45 5.95 0.69
N LEU A 75 -12.62 6.38 1.64
CA LEU A 75 -12.86 7.61 2.41
C LEU A 75 -12.32 8.85 1.69
N PHE A 76 -11.17 8.73 1.03
CA PHE A 76 -10.48 9.84 0.38
C PHE A 76 -11.24 10.37 -0.83
N MET A 77 -11.76 9.50 -1.71
CA MET A 77 -12.44 9.96 -2.93
C MET A 77 -13.69 10.80 -2.63
N PRO A 78 -14.64 10.36 -1.78
CA PRO A 78 -15.78 11.19 -1.40
C PRO A 78 -15.34 12.47 -0.70
N GLY A 79 -14.37 12.38 0.21
CA GLY A 79 -13.82 13.55 0.91
C GLY A 79 -13.25 14.57 -0.06
N ALA A 80 -12.43 14.14 -1.03
CA ALA A 80 -11.84 15.00 -2.04
C ALA A 80 -12.91 15.69 -2.92
N VAL A 81 -13.98 14.98 -3.29
CA VAL A 81 -15.10 15.56 -4.06
C VAL A 81 -15.82 16.62 -3.25
N VAL A 82 -16.19 16.33 -2.00
CA VAL A 82 -16.85 17.29 -1.11
C VAL A 82 -15.96 18.51 -0.87
N SER A 83 -14.68 18.29 -0.57
CA SER A 83 -13.70 19.38 -0.41
C SER A 83 -13.55 20.22 -1.68
N MET A 84 -13.62 19.62 -2.87
CA MET A 84 -13.56 20.36 -4.13
C MET A 84 -14.76 21.30 -4.30
N VAL A 85 -15.98 20.81 -4.01
CA VAL A 85 -17.20 21.61 -4.09
C VAL A 85 -17.11 22.80 -3.13
N VAL A 86 -16.72 22.57 -1.88
CA VAL A 86 -16.55 23.63 -0.88
C VAL A 86 -15.40 24.58 -1.25
N ALA A 87 -14.28 24.08 -1.78
CA ALA A 87 -13.16 24.92 -2.19
C ALA A 87 -13.55 25.86 -3.35
N SER A 88 -14.39 25.40 -4.27
CA SER A 88 -14.86 26.19 -5.42
C SER A 88 -15.70 27.40 -5.02
N THR A 89 -16.34 27.39 -3.84
CA THR A 89 -17.15 28.51 -3.34
C THR A 89 -16.35 29.53 -2.51
N LEU A 90 -15.18 29.13 -1.98
CA LEU A 90 -14.36 29.99 -1.11
C LEU A 90 -13.26 30.73 -1.87
N HIS A 91 -12.38 30.01 -2.59
CA HIS A 91 -11.27 30.61 -3.31
C HIS A 91 -10.62 29.65 -4.30
N LEU A 92 -10.27 30.13 -5.50
CA LEU A 92 -9.62 29.32 -6.54
C LEU A 92 -8.29 28.68 -6.09
N ALA A 93 -7.55 29.31 -5.17
CA ALA A 93 -6.31 28.75 -4.63
C ALA A 93 -6.53 27.43 -3.86
N MET A 94 -7.68 27.29 -3.17
CA MET A 94 -8.01 26.07 -2.42
C MET A 94 -8.29 24.88 -3.34
N VAL A 95 -8.88 25.13 -4.51
CA VAL A 95 -9.06 24.12 -5.56
C VAL A 95 -7.70 23.54 -5.97
N GLY A 96 -6.69 24.40 -6.13
CA GLY A 96 -5.32 23.98 -6.41
C GLY A 96 -4.73 23.06 -5.34
N VAL A 97 -4.97 23.35 -4.06
CA VAL A 97 -4.50 22.49 -2.95
C VAL A 97 -5.18 21.13 -2.98
N VAL A 98 -6.51 21.08 -3.13
CA VAL A 98 -7.25 19.82 -3.21
C VAL A 98 -6.78 18.98 -4.40
N LEU A 99 -6.57 19.62 -5.56
CA LEU A 99 -6.02 18.96 -6.74
C LEU A 99 -4.60 18.43 -6.51
N ALA A 100 -3.72 19.20 -5.85
CA ALA A 100 -2.36 18.76 -5.56
C ALA A 100 -2.35 17.52 -4.66
N VAL A 101 -3.18 17.49 -3.61
CA VAL A 101 -3.31 16.33 -2.71
C VAL A 101 -3.90 15.12 -3.46
N ALA A 102 -4.93 15.33 -4.28
CA ALA A 102 -5.51 14.28 -5.12
C ALA A 102 -4.49 13.71 -6.11
N ALA A 103 -3.72 14.57 -6.77
CA ALA A 103 -2.65 14.18 -7.68
C ALA A 103 -1.55 13.37 -6.98
N GLN A 104 -1.15 13.78 -5.76
CA GLN A 104 -0.18 13.04 -4.95
C GLN A 104 -0.67 11.63 -4.59
N GLY A 105 -1.94 11.49 -4.21
CA GLY A 105 -2.57 10.19 -3.97
C GLY A 105 -2.63 9.34 -5.24
N ALA A 106 -3.05 9.93 -6.36
CA ALA A 106 -3.13 9.26 -7.65
C ALA A 106 -1.76 8.76 -8.12
N TRP A 107 -0.69 9.55 -7.92
CA TRP A 107 0.68 9.13 -8.25
C TRP A 107 1.13 7.89 -7.47
N ALA A 108 0.80 7.81 -6.18
CA ALA A 108 1.08 6.62 -5.37
C ALA A 108 0.31 5.39 -5.87
N TRP A 109 -0.92 5.55 -6.36
CA TRP A 109 -1.69 4.46 -6.97
C TRP A 109 -1.13 4.02 -8.32
N ILE A 110 -0.77 4.98 -9.18
CA ILE A 110 -0.19 4.70 -10.50
C ILE A 110 1.16 3.99 -10.35
N SER A 111 2.05 4.48 -9.50
CA SER A 111 3.37 3.86 -9.27
C SER A 111 3.26 2.40 -8.86
N LEU A 112 2.38 2.08 -7.90
CA LEU A 112 2.14 0.70 -7.46
C LEU A 112 1.62 -0.20 -8.59
N ARG A 113 0.72 0.30 -9.46
CA ARG A 113 0.22 -0.45 -10.62
C ARG A 113 1.26 -0.58 -11.74
N ARG A 114 2.14 0.41 -11.88
CA ARG A 114 3.14 0.50 -12.94
C ARG A 114 4.30 -0.48 -12.74
N VAL A 115 4.64 -0.83 -11.50
CA VAL A 115 5.73 -1.75 -11.15
C VAL A 115 5.66 -3.08 -11.90
N GLU A 116 4.45 -3.66 -12.02
CA GLU A 116 4.24 -4.93 -12.71
C GLU A 116 4.36 -4.80 -14.23
N ARG A 117 3.96 -3.65 -14.78
CA ARG A 117 4.08 -3.39 -16.22
C ARG A 117 5.53 -3.15 -16.62
N VAL A 118 6.26 -2.38 -15.82
CA VAL A 118 7.64 -1.96 -16.13
C VAL A 118 8.63 -3.11 -15.94
N ASN A 119 8.40 -4.00 -14.98
CA ASN A 119 9.28 -5.16 -14.75
C ASN A 119 8.84 -6.42 -15.51
N ARG A 120 7.83 -6.33 -16.39
CA ARG A 120 7.28 -7.49 -17.09
C ARG A 120 8.35 -8.30 -17.84
N ASN A 121 9.26 -7.62 -18.54
CA ASN A 121 10.31 -8.26 -19.33
C ASN A 121 11.23 -9.12 -18.45
N LEU A 122 11.64 -8.60 -17.28
CA LEU A 122 12.48 -9.34 -16.34
C LEU A 122 11.76 -10.53 -15.69
N LEU A 123 10.43 -10.47 -15.60
CA LEU A 123 9.62 -11.55 -15.04
C LEU A 123 9.36 -12.66 -16.06
N THR A 124 9.26 -12.33 -17.35
CA THR A 124 9.12 -13.30 -18.45
C THR A 124 10.43 -14.00 -18.78
N ASP A 125 11.57 -13.32 -18.65
CA ASP A 125 12.90 -13.88 -18.97
C ASP A 125 13.39 -14.92 -17.94
N ALA A 126 12.66 -15.06 -16.83
CA ALA A 126 13.01 -15.97 -15.72
C ALA A 126 11.97 -17.06 -15.46
N ALA A 127 11.01 -17.21 -16.36
CA ALA A 127 10.03 -18.29 -16.39
C ALA A 127 10.50 -19.35 -17.39
#